data_AF-A0A556CB56-F1
#
_entry.id   AF-A0A556CB56-F1
#
_cell.length_a   1.000
_cell.length_b   1.000
_cell.length_c   1.000
_cell.angle_alpha   90.00
_cell.angle_beta   90.00
_cell.angle_gamma   90.00
#
_symmetry.space_group_name_H-M   'P 1'
#
loop_
_entity.id
_entity.type
_entity.pdbx_description
1 polymer ?
#
loop_
_entity_poly.entity_id
_entity_poly.type
_entity_poly.pdbx_seq_one_letter_code
_entity_poly.pdbx_strand_id
1 'polypeptide(L)' 'MRTSRDLPDGTWSVQSVAGNSQGKVYICPGCGQDVASSTAHIVAWRQAARHGTEVGVDSRRHWHTRCFQKFR' A
#
# COMPACT_ATOMS: atom_id res chain seq x y z
N MET A 1 -3.61 -5.68 11.73
CA MET A 1 -2.99 -4.56 12.47
C MET A 1 -2.45 -3.55 11.48
N ARG A 2 -2.60 -2.25 11.76
CA ARG A 2 -2.06 -1.16 10.95
C ARG A 2 -0.81 -0.62 11.65
N THR A 3 0.25 -0.38 10.88
CA THR A 3 1.55 0.08 11.38
C THR A 3 1.94 1.33 10.61
N SER A 4 2.58 2.29 11.28
CA SER A 4 3.14 3.48 10.62
C SER A 4 4.62 3.25 10.30
N ARG A 5 5.08 3.75 9.15
CA ARG A 5 6.47 3.65 8.70
C ARG A 5 6.91 4.96 8.06
N ASP A 6 8.02 5.51 8.53
CA ASP A 6 8.64 6.69 7.93
C ASP A 6 9.52 6.28 6.75
N LEU A 7 9.26 6.88 5.59
CA LEU A 7 10.01 6.73 4.34
C LEU A 7 10.54 8.11 3.89
N PRO A 8 11.51 8.19 2.96
CA PRO A 8 12.12 9.46 2.55
C PRO A 8 11.11 10.51 2.05
N ASP A 9 10.00 10.05 1.48
CA ASP A 9 8.95 10.88 0.89
C ASP A 9 7.78 11.19 1.85
N GLY A 10 7.81 10.68 3.08
CA GLY A 10 6.82 10.97 4.13
C GLY A 10 6.52 9.78 5.04
N THR A 11 5.54 9.96 5.92
CA THR A 11 5.07 8.90 6.81
C THR A 11 3.95 8.12 6.13
N TRP A 12 4.05 6.81 6.12
CA TRP A 12 3.09 5.89 5.52
C TRP A 12 2.36 5.09 6.58
N SER A 13 1.05 4.95 6.43
CA SER A 13 0.28 3.91 7.11
C SER A 13 0.25 2.66 6.24
N VAL A 14 0.49 1.52 6.88
CA VAL A 14 0.65 0.22 6.26
C VAL A 14 -0.28 -0.75 6.94
N GLN A 15 -1.04 -1.50 6.16
CA GLN A 15 -1.94 -2.53 6.66
C GLN A 15 -1.77 -3.81 5.85
N SER A 16 -1.56 -4.93 6.56
CA SER A 16 -1.58 -6.26 5.95
C SER A 16 -3.01 -6.73 5.76
N VAL A 17 -3.30 -7.25 4.56
CA VAL A 17 -4.60 -7.83 4.20
C VAL A 17 -4.41 -9.32 3.95
N ALA A 18 -5.08 -10.15 4.74
CA ALA A 18 -5.25 -11.57 4.43
C ALA A 18 -6.27 -11.64 3.28
N GLY A 19 -5.87 -12.15 2.12
CA GLY A 19 -6.63 -12.00 0.88
C GLY A 19 -8.09 -12.45 0.98
N ASN A 20 -8.96 -11.84 0.19
CA ASN A 20 -10.38 -12.16 0.12
C ASN A 20 -10.73 -12.79 -1.24
N SER A 21 -11.46 -13.91 -1.22
CA SER A 21 -11.85 -14.62 -2.45
C SER A 21 -12.79 -13.80 -3.36
N GLN A 22 -13.33 -12.69 -2.84
CA GLN A 22 -14.15 -11.73 -3.57
C GLN A 22 -13.55 -10.32 -3.41
N GLY A 23 -12.99 -9.79 -4.49
CA GLY A 23 -12.54 -8.41 -4.53
C GLY A 23 -11.95 -8.01 -5.87
N LYS A 24 -11.53 -6.74 -5.96
CA LYS A 24 -11.02 -6.12 -7.18
C LYS A 24 -9.55 -6.48 -7.40
N VAL A 25 -9.11 -6.45 -8.65
CA VAL A 25 -7.70 -6.48 -9.00
C VAL A 25 -7.18 -5.04 -8.97
N TYR A 26 -6.01 -4.83 -8.37
CA TYR A 26 -5.34 -3.54 -8.26
C TYR A 26 -3.98 -3.59 -8.95
N ILE A 27 -3.41 -2.45 -9.33
CA ILE A 27 -2.05 -2.39 -9.90
C ILE A 27 -1.03 -2.08 -8.81
N CYS A 28 0.00 -2.91 -8.70
CA CYS A 28 1.11 -2.68 -7.78
C CYS A 28 2.00 -1.52 -8.28
N PRO A 29 2.20 -0.45 -7.51
CA PRO A 29 3.08 0.65 -7.92
C PRO A 29 4.56 0.25 -8.04
N GLY A 30 5.00 -0.78 -7.32
CA GLY A 30 6.40 -1.20 -7.31
C GLY A 30 6.84 -2.04 -8.51
N CYS A 31 5.91 -2.72 -9.18
CA CYS A 31 6.23 -3.58 -10.34
C CYS A 31 5.28 -3.42 -11.53
N GLY A 32 4.22 -2.63 -11.40
CA GLY A 32 3.21 -2.43 -12.45
C GLY A 32 2.31 -3.64 -12.72
N GLN A 33 2.41 -4.70 -11.91
CA GLN A 33 1.65 -5.94 -12.09
C GLN A 33 0.39 -5.99 -11.21
N ASP A 34 -0.52 -6.87 -11.58
CA ASP A 34 -1.77 -7.11 -10.88
C ASP A 34 -1.57 -7.67 -9.46
N VAL A 35 -2.31 -7.10 -8.51
CA VAL A 35 -2.49 -7.55 -7.14
C VAL A 35 -3.93 -8.03 -7.01
N ALA A 36 -4.12 -9.35 -7.09
CA ALA A 36 -5.41 -9.95 -6.82
C ALA A 36 -5.75 -9.79 -5.33
N SER A 37 -6.97 -9.34 -5.03
CA SER A 37 -7.43 -9.19 -3.65
C SER A 37 -7.47 -10.51 -2.88
N SER A 38 -7.56 -11.64 -3.59
CA SER A 38 -7.49 -13.01 -3.05
C SER A 38 -6.11 -13.39 -2.53
N THR A 39 -5.07 -12.65 -2.91
CA THR A 39 -3.71 -12.88 -2.43
C THR A 39 -3.42 -11.97 -1.23
N ALA A 40 -2.68 -12.49 -0.24
CA ALA A 40 -2.21 -11.67 0.87
C ALA A 40 -1.30 -10.54 0.36
N HIS A 41 -1.65 -9.30 0.68
CA HIS A 41 -0.99 -8.12 0.14
C HIS A 41 -0.98 -6.97 1.16
N ILE A 42 -0.29 -5.89 0.82
CA ILE A 42 -0.16 -4.70 1.65
C ILE A 42 -0.97 -3.56 1.05
N VAL A 43 -1.74 -2.89 1.90
CA VAL A 43 -2.37 -1.62 1.57
C VAL A 43 -1.60 -0.52 2.28
N ALA A 44 -1.10 0.44 1.52
CA ALA A 44 -0.32 1.55 2.04
C ALA A 44 -0.85 2.89 1.52
N TRP A 45 -0.88 3.89 2.40
CA TRP A 45 -1.26 5.26 2.07
C TRP A 45 -0.46 6.25 2.91
N ARG A 46 -0.27 7.46 2.41
CA ARG A 46 0.48 8.49 3.13
C ARG A 46 -0.36 9.04 4.29
N GLN A 47 0.25 9.17 5.45
CA GLN A 47 -0.29 9.87 6.63
C GLN A 47 0.10 11.34 6.64
N ALA A 48 1.29 11.64 6.14
CA ALA A 48 1.79 12.99 5.96
C ALA A 48 2.72 12.98 4.75
N ALA A 49 2.60 13.99 3.90
CA ALA A 49 3.51 14.23 2.79
C ALA A 49 4.22 15.57 3.02
N ARG A 50 5.51 15.65 2.68
CA ARG A 50 6.28 16.91 2.80
C ARG A 50 5.73 18.02 1.89
N HIS A 51 5.16 17.64 0.75
CA HIS A 51 4.42 18.51 -0.15
C HIS A 51 3.09 17.82 -0.49
N GLY A 52 1.97 18.41 -0.06
CA GLY A 52 0.68 17.74 -0.01
C GLY A 52 -0.01 17.57 -1.37
N THR A 53 -0.68 16.42 -1.55
CA THR A 53 -2.01 16.31 -2.20
C THR A 53 -2.61 14.91 -2.05
N GLU A 54 -1.81 13.86 -1.86
CA GLU A 54 -2.30 12.48 -1.65
C GLU A 54 -2.01 11.99 -0.23
N VAL A 55 -2.76 12.51 0.74
CA VAL A 55 -2.68 12.08 2.14
C VAL A 55 -4.04 11.56 2.57
N GLY A 56 -4.06 10.49 3.34
CA GLY A 56 -5.28 9.88 3.86
C GLY A 56 -5.67 8.60 3.14
N VAL A 57 -6.77 8.02 3.63
CA VAL A 57 -7.23 6.67 3.26
C VAL A 57 -7.71 6.62 1.80
N ASP A 58 -8.09 7.75 1.20
CA ASP A 58 -8.50 7.80 -0.20
C ASP A 58 -7.32 7.56 -1.17
N SER A 59 -6.08 7.83 -0.74
CA SER A 59 -4.85 7.56 -1.51
C SER A 59 -4.28 6.15 -1.28
N ARG A 60 -5.14 5.17 -0.97
CA ARG A 60 -4.72 3.78 -0.76
C ARG A 60 -4.14 3.17 -2.03
N ARG A 61 -2.93 2.64 -1.90
CA ARG A 61 -2.24 1.88 -2.92
C ARG A 61 -2.06 0.44 -2.46
N HIS A 62 -2.28 -0.50 -3.38
CA HIS A 62 -2.17 -1.93 -3.12
C HIS A 62 -0.84 -2.43 -3.64
N TRP A 63 -0.10 -3.16 -2.83
CA TRP A 63 1.23 -3.65 -3.13
C TRP A 63 1.33 -5.12 -2.86
N HIS A 64 2.07 -5.87 -3.69
CA HIS A 64 2.57 -7.15 -3.25
C HIS A 64 3.44 -6.95 -2.01
N THR A 65 3.35 -7.88 -1.05
CA THR A 65 4.13 -7.82 0.20
C THR A 65 5.62 -7.65 -0.06
N ARG A 66 6.16 -8.38 -1.06
CA ARG A 66 7.57 -8.28 -1.46
C ARG A 66 7.92 -6.93 -2.10
N CYS A 67 7.05 -6.36 -2.91
CA CYS A 67 7.28 -5.05 -3.53
C CYS A 67 7.28 -3.94 -2.49
N PHE A 68 6.36 -3.98 -1.53
CA PHE A 68 6.33 -2.99 -0.44
C PHE A 68 7.55 -3.10 0.48
N GLN A 69 8.04 -4.31 0.78
CA GLN A 69 9.26 -4.49 1.57
C GLN A 69 10.50 -3.90 0.90
N LYS A 70 10.55 -3.90 -0.43
CA LYS A 70 11.62 -3.29 -1.23
C LYS A 70 11.45 -1.79 -1.44
N PHE A 71 10.24 -1.27 -1.25
CA PHE A 71 9.95 0.16 -1.27
C PHE A 71 10.48 0.77 0.03
N ARG A 72 11.68 1.36 -0.06
CA ARG A 72 12.41 1.99 1.04
C ARG A 72 12.78 3.40 0.65
#